data_AF-A0A7X9NQH3-F1
#
_entry.id   AF-A0A7X9NQH3-F1
#
_cell.length_a   1.000
_cell.length_b   1.000
_cell.length_c   1.000
_cell.angle_alpha   90.00
_cell.angle_beta   90.00
_cell.angle_gamma   90.00
#
_symmetry.space_group_name_H-M   'P 1'
#
loop_
_entity.id
_entity.type
_entity.pdbx_description
1 polymer ?
#
loop_
_entity_poly.entity_id
_entity_poly.type
_entity_poly.pdbx_seq_one_letter_code
_entity_poly.pdbx_strand_id
1 'polypeptide(L)'
;MGLNRAQRDELDRRVQAIDWTDEARAFGSPQRLQLVDWMLSSRMVEDEIRKSFRNPAQAERMIEYTRPRMVEKVTGTPIVSNPAQWNPGNILDPQPDWSFCGWVRRTTYTISHRNARRVLHPQVRDTTSYETMGEDGDDRLTVFDLAGTRPLVPVTPGLFDAHPHLWVLRPDPPQAQAMRARVARLGVDIVPAMIAGTVLDNPEYRHLEPGDVAALLLSPLPQGSLALAARMTPPRYRRLMSLWAPTQLASPRRVDGAALRRELDSLGGDIRAWRTVGTVVARLSV
;
A
#
# COMPACT_ATOMS: atom_id res chain seq x y z
N MET A 1 -26.88 -15.86 8.55
CA MET A 1 -28.15 -15.64 7.83
C MET A 1 -28.36 -14.15 7.76
N GLY A 2 -28.55 -13.61 6.56
CA GLY A 2 -28.77 -12.18 6.37
C GLY A 2 -30.17 -11.72 6.71
N LEU A 3 -30.34 -10.40 6.73
CA LEU A 3 -31.62 -9.77 7.04
C LEU A 3 -32.73 -10.28 6.11
N ASN A 4 -33.83 -10.73 6.70
CA ASN A 4 -35.07 -11.02 5.98
C ASN A 4 -35.72 -9.72 5.44
N ARG A 5 -36.86 -9.80 4.76
CA ARG A 5 -37.50 -8.61 4.17
C ARG A 5 -37.93 -7.60 5.24
N ALA A 6 -38.65 -8.05 6.27
CA ALA A 6 -39.13 -7.17 7.35
C ALA A 6 -37.98 -6.48 8.11
N GLN A 7 -36.87 -7.19 8.35
CA GLN A 7 -35.68 -6.62 8.99
C GLN A 7 -34.99 -5.56 8.13
N ARG A 8 -34.99 -5.72 6.80
CA ARG A 8 -34.46 -4.69 5.88
C ARG A 8 -35.36 -3.46 5.87
N ASP A 9 -36.67 -3.66 5.80
CA ASP A 9 -37.64 -2.57 5.79
C ASP A 9 -37.61 -1.79 7.12
N GLU A 10 -37.38 -2.47 8.25
CA GLU A 10 -37.13 -1.83 9.56
C GLU A 10 -35.83 -1.03 9.58
N LEU A 11 -34.71 -1.61 9.08
CA LEU A 11 -33.44 -0.89 9.02
C LEU A 11 -33.53 0.35 8.13
N ASP A 12 -34.15 0.24 6.96
CA ASP A 12 -34.36 1.39 6.07
C ASP A 12 -35.23 2.47 6.73
N ARG A 13 -36.30 2.09 7.44
CA ARG A 13 -37.11 3.04 8.23
C ARG A 13 -36.29 3.74 9.31
N ARG A 14 -35.41 3.01 10.02
CA ARG A 14 -34.52 3.61 11.04
C ARG A 14 -33.53 4.61 10.43
N VAL A 15 -33.02 4.33 9.24
CA VAL A 15 -32.11 5.25 8.53
C VAL A 15 -32.85 6.49 8.04
N GLN A 16 -34.09 6.32 7.54
CA GLN A 16 -34.94 7.43 7.12
C GLN A 16 -35.41 8.30 8.29
N ALA A 17 -35.50 7.74 9.50
CA ALA A 17 -35.84 8.48 10.71
C ALA A 17 -34.70 9.36 11.26
N ILE A 18 -33.48 9.24 10.71
CA ILE A 18 -32.37 10.13 11.07
C ILE A 18 -32.62 11.50 10.44
N ASP A 19 -32.53 12.55 11.26
CA ASP A 19 -32.52 13.92 10.77
C ASP A 19 -31.18 14.23 10.08
N TRP A 20 -31.17 14.21 8.76
CA TRP A 20 -29.97 14.34 7.94
C TRP A 20 -29.59 15.81 7.71
N THR A 21 -29.25 16.52 8.79
CA THR A 21 -28.63 17.85 8.73
C THR A 21 -27.26 17.82 8.06
N ASP A 22 -26.69 18.99 7.74
CA ASP A 22 -25.33 19.08 7.19
C ASP A 22 -24.29 18.47 8.15
N GLU A 23 -24.45 18.61 9.47
CA GLU A 23 -23.56 17.96 10.45
C GLU A 23 -23.72 16.44 10.45
N ALA A 24 -24.96 15.95 10.35
CA ALA A 24 -25.22 14.51 10.25
C ALA A 24 -24.66 13.91 8.95
N ARG A 25 -24.64 14.69 7.87
CA ARG A 25 -24.09 14.31 6.56
C ARG A 25 -22.57 14.43 6.47
N ALA A 26 -21.93 15.19 7.36
CA ALA A 26 -20.49 15.38 7.37
C ALA A 26 -19.73 14.04 7.46
N PHE A 27 -18.55 13.98 6.84
CA PHE A 27 -17.73 12.76 6.86
C PHE A 27 -17.29 12.43 8.28
N GLY A 28 -17.39 11.15 8.65
CA GLY A 28 -17.09 10.67 10.00
C GLY A 28 -18.09 11.10 11.08
N SER A 29 -19.25 11.65 10.72
CA SER A 29 -20.28 12.03 11.69
C SER A 29 -20.74 10.83 12.55
N PRO A 30 -21.24 11.07 13.78
CA PRO A 30 -21.80 10.02 14.62
C PRO A 30 -22.88 9.21 13.91
N GLN A 31 -23.71 9.86 13.08
CA GLN A 31 -24.77 9.22 12.29
C GLN A 31 -24.18 8.28 11.24
N ARG A 32 -23.14 8.69 10.50
CA ARG A 32 -22.44 7.80 9.56
C ARG A 32 -21.76 6.62 10.27
N LEU A 33 -21.17 6.84 11.44
CA LEU A 33 -20.58 5.76 12.25
C LEU A 33 -21.64 4.77 12.75
N GLN A 34 -22.83 5.26 13.12
CA GLN A 34 -23.97 4.43 13.46
C GLN A 34 -24.45 3.60 12.27
N LEU A 35 -24.47 4.17 11.06
CA LEU A 35 -24.77 3.40 9.84
C LEU A 35 -23.75 2.29 9.57
N VAL A 36 -22.47 2.53 9.86
CA VAL A 36 -21.43 1.49 9.78
C VAL A 36 -21.75 0.36 10.75
N ASP A 37 -22.05 0.67 12.00
CA ASP A 37 -22.40 -0.33 13.00
C ASP A 37 -23.60 -1.19 12.55
N TRP A 38 -24.67 -0.56 12.05
CA TRP A 38 -25.82 -1.29 11.52
C TRP A 38 -25.49 -2.15 10.30
N MET A 39 -24.65 -1.65 9.39
CA MET A 39 -24.19 -2.41 8.22
C MET A 39 -23.37 -3.64 8.62
N LEU A 40 -22.47 -3.49 9.61
CA LEU A 40 -21.58 -4.56 10.04
C LEU A 40 -22.30 -5.62 10.90
N SER A 41 -23.15 -5.18 11.82
CA SER A 41 -23.94 -6.08 12.70
C SER A 41 -24.96 -6.91 11.91
N SER A 42 -25.52 -6.35 10.83
CA SER A 42 -26.47 -7.05 9.97
C SER A 42 -25.84 -8.02 8.97
N ARG A 43 -24.51 -8.04 8.84
CA ARG A 43 -23.73 -8.89 7.93
C ARG A 43 -24.14 -8.79 6.44
N MET A 44 -24.80 -7.69 6.06
CA MET A 44 -25.35 -7.51 4.71
C MET A 44 -24.28 -7.57 3.62
N VAL A 45 -23.08 -7.07 3.91
CA VAL A 45 -21.94 -7.10 2.96
C VAL A 45 -21.50 -8.55 2.74
N GLU A 46 -21.31 -9.30 3.82
CA GLU A 46 -20.87 -10.68 3.77
C GLU A 46 -21.88 -11.60 3.08
N ASP A 47 -23.17 -11.43 3.36
CA ASP A 47 -24.21 -12.23 2.74
C ASP A 47 -24.35 -11.92 1.25
N GLU A 48 -24.19 -10.67 0.82
CA GLU A 48 -24.21 -10.31 -0.59
C GLU A 48 -23.02 -10.88 -1.36
N ILE A 49 -21.84 -10.91 -0.73
CA ILE A 49 -20.64 -11.53 -1.30
C ILE A 49 -20.81 -13.05 -1.37
N ARG A 50 -21.28 -13.72 -0.31
CA ARG A 50 -21.50 -15.18 -0.33
C ARG A 50 -22.56 -15.63 -1.34
N LYS A 51 -23.54 -14.79 -1.67
CA LYS A 51 -24.46 -15.06 -2.79
C LYS A 51 -23.77 -15.00 -4.15
N SER A 52 -22.83 -14.07 -4.30
CA SER A 52 -22.15 -13.80 -5.58
C SER A 52 -20.98 -14.76 -5.83
N PHE A 53 -20.25 -15.16 -4.79
CA PHE A 53 -19.09 -16.03 -4.85
C PHE A 53 -19.41 -17.33 -4.11
N ARG A 54 -19.78 -18.38 -4.86
CA ARG A 54 -20.19 -19.68 -4.28
C ARG A 54 -19.03 -20.45 -3.64
N ASN A 55 -17.80 -20.18 -4.04
CA ASN A 55 -16.61 -20.77 -3.43
C ASN A 55 -16.33 -20.06 -2.08
N PRO A 56 -16.34 -20.77 -0.94
CA PRO A 56 -16.14 -20.17 0.38
C PRO A 56 -14.83 -19.38 0.51
N ALA A 57 -13.72 -19.90 -0.01
CA ALA A 57 -12.42 -19.23 0.06
C ALA A 57 -12.39 -17.94 -0.78
N GLN A 58 -13.02 -17.94 -1.95
CA GLN A 58 -13.19 -16.74 -2.76
C GLN A 58 -14.09 -15.71 -2.07
N ALA A 59 -15.18 -16.18 -1.45
CA ALA A 59 -16.10 -15.32 -0.72
C ALA A 59 -15.40 -14.63 0.45
N GLU A 60 -14.63 -15.36 1.27
CA GLU A 60 -13.88 -14.77 2.39
C GLU A 60 -12.85 -13.74 1.92
N ARG A 61 -12.10 -14.03 0.86
CA ARG A 61 -11.13 -13.08 0.27
C ARG A 61 -11.82 -11.82 -0.27
N MET A 62 -13.00 -11.97 -0.86
CA MET A 62 -13.79 -10.83 -1.31
C MET A 62 -14.44 -10.06 -0.15
N ILE A 63 -14.81 -10.72 0.95
CA ILE A 63 -15.28 -10.09 2.19
C ILE A 63 -14.17 -9.22 2.78
N GLU A 64 -12.98 -9.78 2.98
CA GLU A 64 -11.77 -9.07 3.43
C GLU A 64 -11.52 -7.82 2.60
N TYR A 65 -11.58 -7.96 1.27
CA TYR A 65 -11.35 -6.85 0.36
C TYR A 65 -12.46 -5.79 0.42
N THR A 66 -13.72 -6.20 0.45
CA THR A 66 -14.86 -5.30 0.21
C THR A 66 -15.33 -4.61 1.49
N ARG A 67 -15.28 -5.29 2.64
CA ARG A 67 -15.77 -4.78 3.92
C ARG A 67 -15.15 -3.44 4.36
N PRO A 68 -13.82 -3.27 4.43
CA PRO A 68 -13.25 -1.98 4.82
C PRO A 68 -13.56 -0.87 3.81
N ARG A 69 -13.70 -1.21 2.53
CA ARG A 69 -14.07 -0.25 1.48
C ARG A 69 -15.53 0.19 1.60
N MET A 70 -16.43 -0.68 2.02
CA MET A 70 -17.80 -0.31 2.33
C MET A 70 -17.86 0.65 3.53
N VAL A 71 -17.05 0.43 4.56
CA VAL A 71 -16.93 1.36 5.70
C VAL A 71 -16.49 2.74 5.22
N GLU A 72 -15.45 2.81 4.39
CA GLU A 72 -14.99 4.07 3.79
C GLU A 72 -16.07 4.79 2.96
N LYS A 73 -16.92 4.04 2.25
CA LYS A 73 -18.01 4.63 1.47
C LYS A 73 -19.13 5.17 2.35
N VAL A 74 -19.40 4.55 3.50
CA VAL A 74 -20.38 5.06 4.46
C VAL A 74 -19.83 6.28 5.20
N THR A 75 -18.59 6.24 5.69
CA THR A 75 -18.02 7.31 6.51
C THR A 75 -17.47 8.47 5.70
N GLY A 76 -17.12 8.27 4.43
CA GLY A 76 -16.38 9.25 3.64
C GLY A 76 -14.93 9.44 4.09
N THR A 77 -14.40 8.55 4.94
CA THR A 77 -13.04 8.64 5.52
C THR A 77 -12.18 7.48 5.05
N PRO A 78 -10.96 7.70 4.55
CA PRO A 78 -10.07 6.62 4.10
C PRO A 78 -9.53 5.78 5.26
N ILE A 79 -9.42 4.48 5.02
CA ILE A 79 -8.87 3.47 5.93
C ILE A 79 -7.81 2.63 5.19
N VAL A 80 -8.18 2.03 4.06
CA VAL A 80 -7.37 1.14 3.24
C VAL A 80 -7.20 1.61 1.79
N SER A 81 -8.05 2.50 1.30
CA SER A 81 -8.04 2.96 -0.08
C SER A 81 -7.67 4.44 -0.21
N ASN A 82 -7.10 4.80 -1.37
CA ASN A 82 -6.68 6.16 -1.66
C ASN A 82 -7.91 7.03 -2.04
N PRO A 83 -8.26 8.08 -1.28
CA PRO A 83 -9.38 8.98 -1.57
C PRO A 83 -9.35 9.59 -2.98
N ALA A 84 -8.15 9.87 -3.51
CA ALA A 84 -7.99 10.47 -4.83
C ALA A 84 -8.49 9.58 -5.97
N GLN A 85 -8.70 8.28 -5.71
CA GLN A 85 -9.22 7.31 -6.67
C GLN A 85 -10.70 6.96 -6.38
N TRP A 86 -11.32 7.64 -5.44
CA TRP A 86 -12.72 7.39 -5.13
C TRP A 86 -13.60 7.98 -6.21
N ASN A 87 -14.57 7.19 -6.68
CA ASN A 87 -15.71 7.76 -7.37
C ASN A 87 -16.58 8.49 -6.34
N PRO A 88 -16.76 9.82 -6.43
CA PRO A 88 -17.59 10.57 -5.48
C PRO A 88 -19.03 10.04 -5.43
N GLY A 89 -19.57 9.59 -6.57
CA GLY A 89 -20.93 9.03 -6.66
C GLY A 89 -21.12 7.66 -5.97
N ASN A 90 -20.04 7.05 -5.46
CA ASN A 90 -20.09 5.82 -4.68
C ASN A 90 -19.94 6.06 -3.17
N ILE A 91 -19.75 7.30 -2.74
CA ILE A 91 -19.81 7.67 -1.31
C ILE A 91 -21.28 7.76 -0.94
N LEU A 92 -21.65 7.29 0.25
CA LEU A 92 -23.01 7.37 0.73
C LEU A 92 -23.41 8.84 0.87
N ASP A 93 -24.52 9.20 0.22
CA ASP A 93 -25.17 10.50 0.35
C ASP A 93 -26.67 10.31 0.66
N PRO A 94 -27.07 10.33 1.94
CA PRO A 94 -28.43 9.99 2.36
C PRO A 94 -29.51 10.90 1.75
N GLN A 95 -30.39 10.30 0.94
CA GLN A 95 -31.55 10.97 0.32
C GLN A 95 -32.87 10.44 0.91
N PRO A 96 -33.96 11.25 0.94
CA PRO A 96 -35.20 10.93 1.68
C PRO A 96 -35.97 9.70 1.18
N ASP A 97 -35.87 9.36 -0.11
CA ASP A 97 -36.58 8.27 -0.79
C ASP A 97 -35.69 7.05 -1.05
N TRP A 98 -34.53 7.01 -0.40
CA TRP A 98 -33.52 5.99 -0.64
C TRP A 98 -33.61 4.81 0.33
N SER A 99 -33.27 3.61 -0.19
CA SER A 99 -33.04 2.40 0.61
C SER A 99 -31.55 2.24 0.89
N PHE A 100 -31.17 2.32 2.18
CA PHE A 100 -29.82 2.05 2.65
C PHE A 100 -29.43 0.60 2.37
N CYS A 101 -30.31 -0.36 2.67
CA CYS A 101 -30.09 -1.77 2.37
C CYS A 101 -29.88 -2.00 0.87
N GLY A 102 -30.65 -1.31 0.02
CA GLY A 102 -30.51 -1.35 -1.43
C GLY A 102 -29.18 -0.79 -1.92
N TRP A 103 -28.72 0.31 -1.31
CA TRP A 103 -27.40 0.87 -1.59
C TRP A 103 -26.27 -0.07 -1.16
N VAL A 104 -26.31 -0.61 0.07
CA VAL A 104 -25.29 -1.53 0.58
C VAL A 104 -25.12 -2.70 -0.38
N ARG A 105 -26.22 -3.29 -0.85
CA ARG A 105 -26.18 -4.39 -1.83
C ARG A 105 -25.57 -3.97 -3.15
N ARG A 106 -26.08 -2.89 -3.77
CA ARG A 106 -25.60 -2.41 -5.08
C ARG A 106 -24.12 -2.05 -5.06
N THR A 107 -23.69 -1.36 -4.00
CA THR A 107 -22.30 -0.91 -3.85
C THR A 107 -21.38 -2.08 -3.53
N THR A 108 -21.79 -3.01 -2.66
CA THR A 108 -21.05 -4.25 -2.40
C THR A 108 -20.86 -5.06 -3.67
N TYR A 109 -21.94 -5.28 -4.44
CA TYR A 109 -21.90 -5.97 -5.73
C TYR A 109 -20.92 -5.28 -6.68
N THR A 110 -21.02 -3.96 -6.82
CA THR A 110 -20.18 -3.16 -7.74
C THR A 110 -18.70 -3.24 -7.37
N ILE A 111 -18.35 -3.05 -6.09
CA ILE A 111 -16.97 -3.10 -5.62
C ILE A 111 -16.41 -4.50 -5.80
N SER A 112 -17.15 -5.52 -5.37
CA SER A 112 -16.68 -6.90 -5.42
C SER A 112 -16.48 -7.38 -6.86
N HIS A 113 -17.45 -7.19 -7.77
CA HIS A 113 -17.36 -7.71 -9.14
C HIS A 113 -16.35 -6.96 -10.00
N ARG A 114 -16.25 -5.63 -9.87
CA ARG A 114 -15.22 -4.87 -10.61
C ARG A 114 -13.80 -5.25 -10.21
N ASN A 115 -13.61 -5.78 -9.01
CA ASN A 115 -12.30 -6.14 -8.48
C ASN A 115 -12.06 -7.64 -8.40
N ALA A 116 -13.07 -8.48 -8.65
CA ALA A 116 -13.02 -9.93 -8.48
C ALA A 116 -11.82 -10.54 -9.21
N ARG A 117 -11.64 -10.22 -10.49
CA ARG A 117 -10.50 -10.73 -11.27
C ARG A 117 -9.17 -10.39 -10.61
N ARG A 118 -8.96 -9.13 -10.20
CA ARG A 118 -7.70 -8.67 -9.59
C ARG A 118 -7.46 -9.27 -8.21
N VAL A 119 -8.51 -9.48 -7.43
CA VAL A 119 -8.42 -9.91 -6.02
C VAL A 119 -8.31 -11.43 -5.91
N LEU A 120 -9.08 -12.16 -6.72
CA LEU A 120 -9.13 -13.63 -6.74
C LEU A 120 -8.05 -14.24 -7.62
N HIS A 121 -7.69 -13.55 -8.69
CA HIS A 121 -6.57 -13.90 -9.56
C HIS A 121 -5.61 -12.70 -9.60
N PRO A 122 -4.87 -12.47 -8.50
CA PRO A 122 -3.74 -11.57 -8.59
C PRO A 122 -2.94 -12.01 -9.81
N GLN A 123 -2.62 -11.08 -10.72
CA GLN A 123 -1.67 -11.40 -11.76
C GLN A 123 -0.39 -11.83 -11.05
N VAL A 124 -0.17 -13.13 -11.01
CA VAL A 124 1.16 -13.70 -10.86
C VAL A 124 1.89 -13.16 -12.07
N ARG A 125 2.75 -12.15 -11.86
CA ARG A 125 3.80 -11.92 -12.84
C ARG A 125 4.54 -13.23 -12.92
N ASP A 126 4.65 -13.79 -14.12
CA ASP A 126 5.41 -15.02 -14.37
C ASP A 126 6.77 -14.92 -13.67
N THR A 127 6.91 -15.67 -12.58
CA THR A 127 8.16 -15.94 -11.85
C THR A 127 8.83 -17.20 -12.41
N THR A 128 8.67 -17.49 -13.70
CA THR A 128 9.29 -18.61 -14.43
C THR A 128 10.80 -18.42 -14.64
N SER A 129 11.52 -18.01 -13.60
CA SER A 129 12.98 -18.06 -13.50
C SER A 129 13.49 -18.65 -12.18
N TYR A 130 12.62 -19.24 -11.33
CA TYR A 130 13.03 -19.88 -10.08
C TYR A 130 12.58 -21.35 -9.96
N GLU A 131 12.63 -22.10 -11.07
CA GLU A 131 12.67 -23.56 -11.02
C GLU A 131 14.11 -24.04 -11.26
N THR A 132 14.98 -23.94 -10.26
CA THR A 132 16.15 -24.83 -10.17
C THR A 132 16.62 -24.94 -8.73
N MET A 133 16.27 -26.07 -8.09
CA MET A 133 16.93 -26.70 -6.95
C MET A 133 16.94 -25.94 -5.60
N GLY A 134 16.76 -26.56 -4.44
CA GLY A 134 16.93 -27.98 -4.13
C GLY A 134 16.05 -28.43 -2.97
N GLU A 135 15.98 -29.76 -2.91
CA GLU A 135 15.50 -30.58 -1.83
C GLU A 135 16.19 -30.18 -0.52
N ASP A 136 15.47 -29.53 0.38
CA ASP A 136 15.57 -29.72 1.83
C ASP A 136 14.46 -28.89 2.48
N GLY A 137 13.63 -29.55 3.29
CA GLY A 137 12.40 -29.00 3.81
C GLY A 137 12.60 -27.86 4.81
N ASP A 138 11.92 -26.73 4.54
CA ASP A 138 11.12 -26.06 5.56
C ASP A 138 9.86 -25.46 4.90
N ASP A 139 8.78 -26.23 4.95
CA ASP A 139 7.44 -25.83 4.57
C ASP A 139 6.94 -24.73 5.52
N ARG A 140 7.02 -23.47 5.11
CA ARG A 140 6.25 -22.38 5.74
C ARG A 140 5.59 -21.45 4.74
N LEU A 141 4.53 -21.97 4.10
CA LEU A 141 3.41 -21.15 3.65
C LEU A 141 2.85 -20.40 4.87
N THR A 142 2.90 -19.06 4.88
CA THR A 142 2.08 -18.27 5.80
C THR A 142 1.10 -17.41 5.02
N VAL A 143 -0.13 -17.91 5.04
CA VAL A 143 -1.36 -17.21 4.69
C VAL A 143 -1.55 -16.05 5.66
N PHE A 144 -1.89 -14.87 5.12
CA PHE A 144 -2.30 -13.70 5.90
C PHE A 144 -3.52 -14.03 6.78
N ASP A 145 -3.46 -13.68 8.07
CA ASP A 145 -4.64 -13.67 8.95
C ASP A 145 -5.01 -12.24 9.35
N LEU A 146 -6.30 -11.96 9.22
CA LEU A 146 -7.01 -10.72 9.49
C LEU A 146 -7.50 -10.70 10.93
N ALA A 147 -6.72 -10.11 11.83
CA ALA A 147 -7.28 -9.56 13.06
C ALA A 147 -6.37 -8.43 13.56
N GLY A 148 -6.95 -7.26 13.76
CA GLY A 148 -6.22 -6.10 14.22
C GLY A 148 -5.52 -6.36 15.55
N THR A 149 -4.20 -6.39 15.53
CA THR A 149 -3.31 -5.94 16.59
C THR A 149 -1.89 -5.92 16.04
N ARG A 150 -1.11 -4.92 16.46
CA ARG A 150 0.34 -4.66 16.30
C ARG A 150 1.17 -5.69 15.50
N PRO A 151 2.11 -5.26 14.65
CA PRO A 151 3.03 -6.17 14.00
C PRO A 151 3.94 -6.82 15.06
N LEU A 152 3.72 -8.09 15.34
CA LEU A 152 4.78 -9.02 15.72
C LEU A 152 5.03 -9.88 14.50
N VAL A 153 5.80 -9.32 13.57
CA VAL A 153 6.36 -10.05 12.44
C VAL A 153 7.25 -11.15 13.02
N PRO A 154 7.18 -12.42 12.58
CA PRO A 154 8.33 -13.30 12.71
C PRO A 154 9.40 -12.67 11.83
N VAL A 155 10.35 -11.98 12.47
CA VAL A 155 11.46 -11.30 11.81
C VAL A 155 12.34 -12.37 11.18
N THR A 156 12.03 -12.78 9.95
CA THR A 156 13.12 -13.11 9.02
C THR A 156 14.00 -11.87 9.02
N PRO A 157 15.30 -11.97 9.33
CA PRO A 157 16.16 -10.79 9.35
C PRO A 157 15.99 -10.08 8.00
N GLY A 158 15.46 -8.86 8.01
CA GLY A 158 15.50 -8.03 6.82
C GLY A 158 16.95 -7.89 6.38
N LEU A 159 17.21 -7.54 5.12
CA LEU A 159 18.57 -7.37 4.61
C LEU A 159 19.42 -6.43 5.51
N PHE A 160 18.78 -5.44 6.14
CA PHE A 160 19.41 -4.54 7.11
C PHE A 160 19.54 -5.09 8.54
N ASP A 161 18.81 -6.14 8.90
CA ASP A 161 18.99 -6.86 10.17
C ASP A 161 20.17 -7.83 10.06
N ALA A 162 20.34 -8.48 8.91
CA ALA A 162 21.52 -9.28 8.59
C ALA A 162 22.79 -8.43 8.38
N HIS A 163 22.63 -7.22 7.81
CA HIS A 163 23.72 -6.29 7.55
C HIS A 163 23.45 -4.91 8.21
N PRO A 164 23.60 -4.78 9.55
CA PRO A 164 23.24 -3.56 10.28
C PRO A 164 24.06 -2.32 9.91
N HIS A 165 25.27 -2.52 9.39
CA HIS A 165 26.17 -1.46 8.96
C HIS A 165 26.01 -1.07 7.47
N LEU A 166 25.10 -1.75 6.77
CA LEU A 166 24.82 -1.48 5.36
C LEU A 166 24.29 -0.07 5.18
N TRP A 167 25.02 0.72 4.41
CA TRP A 167 24.58 2.01 3.91
C TRP A 167 24.31 1.93 2.41
N VAL A 168 23.39 2.76 1.94
CA VAL A 168 22.97 2.76 0.54
C VAL A 168 23.02 4.17 -0.01
N LEU A 169 23.79 4.34 -1.08
CA LEU A 169 23.70 5.51 -1.94
C LEU A 169 22.79 5.16 -3.11
N ARG A 170 21.67 5.87 -3.26
CA ARG A 170 20.73 5.65 -4.36
C ARG A 170 21.15 6.46 -5.58
N PRO A 171 21.05 5.92 -6.80
CA PRO A 171 21.26 6.69 -8.02
C PRO A 171 20.26 7.85 -8.13
N ASP A 172 20.66 8.89 -8.86
CA ASP A 172 19.74 9.97 -9.21
C ASP A 172 18.64 9.44 -10.18
N PRO A 173 17.51 10.15 -10.36
CA PRO A 173 16.39 9.61 -11.14
C PRO A 173 16.74 9.24 -12.59
N PRO A 174 17.50 10.06 -13.36
CA PRO A 174 17.96 9.69 -14.70
C PRO A 174 18.84 8.44 -14.71
N GLN A 175 19.82 8.35 -13.80
CA GLN A 175 20.69 7.18 -13.68
C GLN A 175 19.88 5.95 -13.26
N ALA A 176 18.97 6.08 -12.29
CA ALA A 176 18.10 4.99 -11.83
C ALA A 176 17.22 4.46 -12.97
N GLN A 177 16.67 5.33 -13.81
CA GLN A 177 15.86 4.93 -14.97
C GLN A 177 16.70 4.19 -16.01
N ALA A 178 17.90 4.69 -16.32
CA ALA A 178 18.83 4.02 -17.22
C ALA A 178 19.28 2.65 -16.67
N MET A 179 19.52 2.57 -15.35
CA MET A 179 19.89 1.32 -14.69
C MET A 179 18.75 0.30 -14.72
N ARG A 180 17.52 0.71 -14.39
CA ARG A 180 16.33 -0.17 -14.47
C ARG A 180 16.09 -0.69 -15.89
N ALA A 181 16.28 0.15 -16.90
CA ALA A 181 16.14 -0.28 -18.29
C ALA A 181 17.19 -1.33 -18.69
N ARG A 182 18.43 -1.19 -18.21
CA ARG A 182 19.49 -2.20 -18.41
C ARG A 182 19.18 -3.50 -17.68
N VAL A 183 18.76 -3.44 -16.41
CA VAL A 183 18.38 -4.61 -15.62
C VAL A 183 17.20 -5.35 -16.27
N ALA A 184 16.18 -4.63 -16.74
CA ALA A 184 15.05 -5.23 -17.45
C ALA A 184 15.45 -5.97 -18.74
N ARG A 185 16.56 -5.56 -19.37
CA ARG A 185 17.07 -6.16 -20.62
C ARG A 185 18.08 -7.29 -20.38
N LEU A 186 18.91 -7.18 -19.34
CA LEU A 186 20.10 -8.00 -19.15
C LEU A 186 20.08 -8.84 -17.85
N GLY A 187 19.05 -8.72 -17.02
CA GLY A 187 18.98 -9.36 -15.70
C GLY A 187 19.65 -8.53 -14.60
N VAL A 188 19.58 -8.99 -13.36
CA VAL A 188 20.13 -8.30 -12.18
C VAL A 188 21.65 -8.47 -12.04
N ASP A 189 22.24 -9.51 -12.65
CA ASP A 189 23.67 -9.83 -12.56
C ASP A 189 24.59 -8.76 -13.16
N ILE A 190 24.03 -7.87 -13.99
CA ILE A 190 24.76 -6.73 -14.56
C ILE A 190 24.98 -5.60 -13.55
N VAL A 191 24.25 -5.58 -12.42
CA VAL A 191 24.28 -4.47 -11.45
C VAL A 191 25.66 -4.24 -10.83
N PRO A 192 26.40 -5.27 -10.35
CA PRO A 192 27.77 -5.09 -9.86
C PRO A 192 28.68 -4.41 -10.88
N ALA A 193 28.63 -4.83 -12.16
CA ALA A 193 29.42 -4.22 -13.22
C ALA A 193 29.01 -2.77 -13.54
N MET A 194 27.73 -2.43 -13.35
CA MET A 194 27.23 -1.07 -13.59
C MET A 194 27.66 -0.07 -12.52
N ILE A 195 27.85 -0.52 -11.28
CA ILE A 195 28.24 0.35 -10.16
C ILE A 195 29.75 0.32 -9.89
N ALA A 196 30.47 -0.70 -10.38
CA ALA A 196 31.91 -0.84 -10.20
C ALA A 196 32.67 0.44 -10.56
N GLY A 197 33.49 0.93 -9.63
CA GLY A 197 34.29 2.15 -9.82
C GLY A 197 33.49 3.46 -9.79
N THR A 198 32.20 3.42 -9.44
CA THR A 198 31.37 4.61 -9.24
C THR A 198 31.19 4.92 -7.74
N VAL A 199 30.62 6.07 -7.41
CA VAL A 199 30.25 6.42 -6.03
C VAL A 199 29.17 5.53 -5.43
N LEU A 200 28.43 4.78 -6.26
CA LEU A 200 27.41 3.82 -5.84
C LEU A 200 28.03 2.48 -5.42
N ASP A 201 29.31 2.25 -5.74
CA ASP A 201 30.02 1.05 -5.31
C ASP A 201 30.18 1.07 -3.78
N ASN A 202 29.59 0.09 -3.12
CA ASN A 202 29.74 -0.13 -1.70
C ASN A 202 30.44 -1.48 -1.51
N PRO A 203 31.58 -1.54 -0.78
CA PRO A 203 32.25 -2.79 -0.45
C PRO A 203 31.33 -3.86 0.17
N GLU A 204 30.33 -3.44 0.94
CA GLU A 204 29.35 -4.35 1.56
C GLU A 204 28.51 -5.12 0.54
N TYR A 205 28.33 -4.58 -0.68
CA TYR A 205 27.59 -5.25 -1.75
C TYR A 205 28.27 -6.51 -2.28
N ARG A 206 29.56 -6.70 -2.00
CA ARG A 206 30.31 -7.92 -2.38
C ARG A 206 29.82 -9.17 -1.66
N HIS A 207 29.09 -8.99 -0.57
CA HIS A 207 28.54 -10.07 0.26
C HIS A 207 27.04 -10.28 0.02
N LEU A 208 26.46 -9.57 -0.94
CA LEU A 208 25.04 -9.62 -1.26
C LEU A 208 24.84 -10.21 -2.65
N GLU A 209 23.69 -10.86 -2.85
CA GLU A 209 23.30 -11.33 -4.17
C GLU A 209 23.03 -10.13 -5.10
N PRO A 210 23.33 -10.23 -6.40
CA PRO A 210 23.08 -9.15 -7.36
C PRO A 210 21.63 -8.63 -7.34
N GLY A 211 20.66 -9.52 -7.08
CA GLY A 211 19.26 -9.18 -6.90
C GLY A 211 19.00 -8.25 -5.70
N ASP A 212 19.66 -8.50 -4.57
CA ASP A 212 19.54 -7.67 -3.37
C ASP A 212 20.17 -6.29 -3.59
N VAL A 213 21.33 -6.24 -4.25
CA VAL A 213 21.97 -4.98 -4.63
C VAL A 213 21.08 -4.19 -5.59
N ALA A 214 20.46 -4.87 -6.56
CA ALA A 214 19.49 -4.25 -7.46
C ALA A 214 18.28 -3.68 -6.71
N ALA A 215 17.74 -4.42 -5.74
CA ALA A 215 16.60 -3.98 -4.93
C ALA A 215 16.96 -2.76 -4.05
N LEU A 216 18.11 -2.81 -3.38
CA LEU A 216 18.64 -1.73 -2.56
C LEU A 216 18.83 -0.44 -3.36
N LEU A 217 19.26 -0.53 -4.61
CA LEU A 217 19.53 0.64 -5.45
C LEU A 217 18.29 1.12 -6.21
N LEU A 218 17.45 0.20 -6.69
CA LEU A 218 16.46 0.50 -7.74
C LEU A 218 15.00 0.28 -7.30
N SER A 219 14.71 -0.41 -6.20
CA SER A 219 13.32 -0.61 -5.75
C SER A 219 12.68 0.73 -5.41
N PRO A 220 11.51 1.06 -6.00
CA PRO A 220 10.87 2.34 -5.78
C PRO A 220 10.35 2.46 -4.35
N LEU A 221 10.43 3.67 -3.80
CA LEU A 221 9.81 3.98 -2.51
C LEU A 221 8.28 3.86 -2.62
N PRO A 222 7.61 3.13 -1.73
CA PRO A 222 6.15 3.10 -1.68
C PRO A 222 5.58 4.49 -1.37
N GLN A 223 4.52 4.90 -2.07
CA GLN A 223 3.95 6.24 -1.91
C GLN A 223 3.50 6.54 -0.47
N GLY A 224 2.99 5.54 0.25
CA GLY A 224 2.60 5.66 1.66
C GLY A 224 3.77 5.87 2.62
N SER A 225 5.00 5.57 2.19
CA SER A 225 6.19 5.60 3.05
C SER A 225 6.89 6.95 3.09
N LEU A 226 6.46 7.97 2.32
CA LEU A 226 7.09 9.30 2.30
C LEU A 226 7.12 9.97 3.68
N ALA A 227 6.00 9.91 4.41
CA ALA A 227 5.93 10.48 5.76
C ALA A 227 6.79 9.71 6.75
N LEU A 228 6.88 8.38 6.60
CA LEU A 228 7.70 7.53 7.43
C LEU A 228 9.20 7.74 7.15
N ALA A 229 9.60 7.90 5.90
CA ALA A 229 10.96 8.23 5.49
C ALA A 229 11.45 9.52 6.17
N ALA A 230 10.62 10.56 6.21
CA ALA A 230 10.94 11.79 6.92
C ALA A 230 11.09 11.59 8.44
N ARG A 231 10.28 10.71 9.06
CA ARG A 231 10.36 10.42 10.50
C ARG A 231 11.60 9.60 10.88
N MET A 232 11.95 8.61 10.06
CA MET A 232 13.14 7.76 10.24
C MET A 232 14.45 8.50 9.95
N THR A 233 14.37 9.62 9.23
CA THR A 233 15.54 10.44 8.92
C THR A 233 15.92 11.33 10.11
N PRO A 234 17.22 11.40 10.48
CA PRO A 234 17.70 12.32 11.51
C PRO A 234 17.25 13.76 11.23
N PRO A 235 16.89 14.56 12.26
CA PRO A 235 16.36 15.92 12.10
C PRO A 235 17.14 16.79 11.11
N ARG A 236 18.48 16.70 11.16
CA ARG A 236 19.42 17.42 10.29
C ARG A 236 19.18 17.18 8.79
N TYR A 237 18.71 16.00 8.38
CA TYR A 237 18.55 15.63 6.97
C TYR A 237 17.09 15.53 6.53
N ARG A 238 16.11 15.87 7.39
CA ARG A 238 14.68 15.72 7.07
C ARG A 238 14.25 16.57 5.89
N ARG A 239 14.76 17.80 5.79
CA ARG A 239 14.43 18.70 4.68
C ARG A 239 14.97 18.17 3.36
N LEU A 240 16.21 17.66 3.35
CA LEU A 240 16.77 16.91 2.22
C LEU A 240 15.88 15.71 1.84
N MET A 241 15.48 14.89 2.82
CA MET A 241 14.57 13.76 2.59
C MET A 241 13.24 14.18 1.99
N SER A 242 12.59 15.23 2.49
CA SER A 242 11.31 15.72 1.97
C SER A 242 11.41 16.23 0.53
N LEU A 243 12.54 16.85 0.15
CA LEU A 243 12.78 17.33 -1.20
C LEU A 243 13.16 16.21 -2.17
N TRP A 244 13.87 15.18 -1.70
CA TRP A 244 14.43 14.15 -2.56
C TRP A 244 13.59 12.86 -2.66
N ALA A 245 13.00 12.37 -1.57
CA ALA A 245 12.22 11.13 -1.56
C ALA A 245 11.11 11.05 -2.63
N PRO A 246 10.40 12.15 -3.00
CA PRO A 246 9.41 12.12 -4.07
C PRO A 246 9.97 11.69 -5.44
N THR A 247 11.28 11.84 -5.67
CA THR A 247 11.93 11.41 -6.92
C THR A 247 12.22 9.92 -6.96
N GLN A 248 12.11 9.22 -5.82
CA GLN A 248 12.42 7.79 -5.68
C GLN A 248 11.17 6.91 -5.75
N LEU A 249 9.98 7.49 -5.96
CA LEU A 249 8.73 6.76 -6.14
C LEU A 249 8.70 5.97 -7.46
N ALA A 250 7.80 4.99 -7.55
CA ALA A 250 7.54 4.26 -8.80
C ALA A 250 7.11 5.19 -9.95
N SER A 251 6.38 6.26 -9.61
CA SER A 251 6.09 7.40 -10.48
C SER A 251 6.76 8.63 -9.88
N PRO A 252 8.01 8.96 -10.28
CA PRO A 252 8.77 10.07 -9.72
C PRO A 252 8.03 11.40 -9.85
N ARG A 253 8.00 12.19 -8.79
CA ARG A 253 7.46 13.55 -8.83
C ARG A 253 8.57 14.53 -9.23
N ARG A 254 8.20 15.56 -9.98
CA ARG A 254 9.10 16.67 -10.25
C ARG A 254 9.31 17.46 -8.95
N VAL A 255 10.57 17.75 -8.64
CA VAL A 255 10.96 18.48 -7.42
C VAL A 255 11.74 19.73 -7.82
N ASP A 256 11.74 20.73 -6.94
CA ASP A 256 12.55 21.93 -7.13
C ASP A 256 14.03 21.60 -6.92
N GLY A 257 14.73 21.39 -8.05
CA GLY A 257 16.16 21.09 -8.05
C GLY A 257 17.04 22.24 -7.54
N ALA A 258 16.56 23.49 -7.54
CA ALA A 258 17.30 24.61 -6.94
C ALA A 258 17.16 24.61 -5.42
N ALA A 259 15.98 24.27 -4.88
CA ALA A 259 15.81 24.04 -3.45
C ALA A 259 16.65 22.84 -2.96
N LEU A 260 16.66 21.74 -3.70
CA LEU A 260 17.46 20.55 -3.36
C LEU A 260 18.96 20.87 -3.32
N ARG A 261 19.48 21.59 -4.32
CA ARG A 261 20.89 22.02 -4.36
C ARG A 261 21.25 22.92 -3.19
N ARG A 262 20.45 23.96 -2.91
CA ARG A 262 20.68 24.86 -1.75
C ARG A 262 20.70 24.11 -0.42
N GLU A 263 19.84 23.10 -0.25
CA GLU A 263 19.83 22.28 0.96
C GLU A 263 21.07 21.36 1.06
N LEU A 264 21.61 20.91 -0.07
CA LEU A 264 22.87 20.15 -0.08
C LEU A 264 24.07 21.04 0.22
N ASP A 265 24.09 22.25 -0.34
CA ASP A 265 25.12 23.25 -0.10
C ASP A 265 25.15 23.66 1.38
N SER A 266 23.98 23.83 2.01
CA SER A 266 23.89 24.13 3.45
C SER A 266 24.38 22.98 4.34
N LEU A 267 24.33 21.75 3.83
CA LEU A 267 24.90 20.57 4.48
C LEU A 267 26.39 20.36 4.15
N GLY A 268 26.99 21.24 3.34
CA GLY A 268 28.41 21.19 2.96
C GLY A 268 28.74 20.15 1.89
N GLY A 269 27.76 19.71 1.10
CA GLY A 269 27.95 18.69 0.06
C GLY A 269 28.29 17.30 0.63
N ASP A 270 27.95 17.04 1.90
CA ASP A 270 28.33 15.83 2.61
C ASP A 270 27.68 14.57 2.01
N ILE A 271 28.50 13.67 1.47
CA ILE A 271 28.06 12.38 0.93
C ILE A 271 27.35 11.51 2.00
N ARG A 272 27.62 11.73 3.29
CA ARG A 272 26.92 11.05 4.39
C ARG A 272 25.44 11.44 4.45
N ALA A 273 25.08 12.66 4.04
CA ALA A 273 23.69 13.07 3.95
C ALA A 273 22.95 12.18 2.93
N TRP A 274 23.56 11.97 1.76
CA TRP A 274 23.04 11.09 0.71
C TRP A 274 22.98 9.62 1.13
N ARG A 275 24.03 9.12 1.78
CA ARG A 275 24.01 7.76 2.34
C ARG A 275 22.88 7.58 3.35
N THR A 276 22.65 8.57 4.20
CA THR A 276 21.62 8.51 5.24
C THR A 276 20.22 8.46 4.63
N VAL A 277 19.88 9.41 3.74
CA VAL A 277 18.56 9.42 3.09
C VAL A 277 18.38 8.24 2.14
N GLY A 278 19.43 7.83 1.43
CA GLY A 278 19.43 6.66 0.56
C GLY A 278 19.19 5.34 1.32
N THR A 279 19.81 5.18 2.48
CA THR A 279 19.62 4.01 3.36
C THR A 279 18.21 3.95 3.93
N VAL A 280 17.65 5.09 4.37
CA VAL A 280 16.26 5.13 4.86
C VAL A 280 15.28 4.77 3.75
N VAL A 281 15.49 5.28 2.52
CA VAL A 281 14.66 4.89 1.38
C VAL A 281 14.86 3.40 1.04
N ALA A 282 16.08 2.88 1.07
CA ALA A 282 16.35 1.46 0.89
C ALA A 282 15.59 0.58 1.88
N ARG A 283 15.67 0.87 3.18
CA ARG A 283 14.94 0.17 4.24
C ARG A 283 13.42 0.17 4.09
N LEU A 284 12.87 1.14 3.37
CA LEU A 284 11.43 1.28 3.16
C LEU A 284 10.96 0.70 1.81
N SER A 285 11.91 0.29 0.96
CA SER A 285 11.65 -0.20 -0.40
C SER A 285 11.96 -1.68 -0.58
N VAL A 286 12.72 -2.30 0.34
CA VAL A 286 13.08 -3.73 0.34
C VAL A 286 12.50 -4.42 1.56
#